data_AF-A0A5C6AQZ3-F1
#
_entry.id   AF-A0A5C6AQZ3-F1
#
_cell.length_a   1.000
_cell.length_b   1.000
_cell.length_c   1.000
_cell.angle_alpha   90.00
_cell.angle_beta   90.00
_cell.angle_gamma   90.00
#
_symmetry.space_group_name_H-M   'P 1'
#
loop_
_entity.id
_entity.type
_entity.pdbx_description
1 polymer ?
#
loop_
_entity_poly.entity_id
_entity_poly.type
_entity_poly.pdbx_seq_one_letter_code
_entity_poly.pdbx_strand_id
1 'polypeptide(L)' 'MNVDQTISDLSTLPVGDRLRVVHAIWDTLPDDVDLSPSAEQQAEMDRRLAAHHADPSTAISHDEMMRRIEKRR' A
#
# COMPACT_ATOMS: atom_id res chain seq x y z
N MET A 1 18.56 -0.48 -21.78
CA MET A 1 17.38 -1.10 -21.15
C MET A 1 16.54 0.03 -20.56
N ASN A 2 15.25 0.12 -20.88
CA ASN A 2 14.36 1.12 -20.28
C ASN A 2 13.58 0.47 -19.11
N VAL A 3 12.90 1.30 -18.32
CA VAL A 3 12.15 0.85 -17.13
C VAL A 3 11.06 -0.13 -17.53
N ASP A 4 10.32 0.13 -18.61
CA ASP A 4 9.23 -0.72 -19.08
C ASP A 4 9.70 -2.13 -19.47
N GLN A 5 10.82 -2.23 -20.18
CA GLN A 5 11.42 -3.51 -20.55
C GLN A 5 11.88 -4.27 -19.31
N THR A 6 12.47 -3.56 -18.33
CA THR A 6 12.89 -4.16 -17.06
C THR A 6 11.71 -4.71 -16.28
N ILE A 7 10.61 -3.98 -16.20
CA ILE A 7 9.38 -4.42 -15.55
C ILE A 7 8.80 -5.64 -16.27
N SER A 8 8.78 -5.62 -17.61
CA SER A 8 8.33 -6.75 -18.42
C SER A 8 9.17 -8.00 -18.13
N ASP A 9 10.49 -7.88 -18.12
CA ASP A 9 11.41 -9.00 -17.85
C ASP A 9 11.22 -9.54 -16.42
N LEU A 10 11.12 -8.66 -15.41
CA LEU A 10 10.84 -9.02 -14.02
C LEU A 10 9.47 -9.71 -13.86
N SER A 11 8.47 -9.36 -14.67
CA SER A 11 7.14 -9.95 -14.59
C SER A 11 7.12 -11.45 -14.92
N THR A 12 8.14 -11.93 -15.66
CA THR A 12 8.30 -13.34 -16.03
C THR A 12 8.83 -14.22 -14.90
N LEU A 13 9.36 -13.63 -13.84
CA LEU A 13 9.90 -14.36 -12.70
C LEU A 13 8.79 -15.05 -11.87
N PRO A 14 9.12 -16.14 -11.15
CA PRO A 14 8.23 -16.69 -10.14
C PRO A 14 7.79 -15.62 -9.14
N VAL A 15 6.54 -15.69 -8.65
CA VAL A 15 5.97 -14.68 -7.75
C VAL A 15 6.87 -14.39 -6.54
N GLY A 16 7.50 -15.42 -5.97
CA GLY A 16 8.43 -15.26 -4.84
C GLY A 16 9.64 -14.38 -5.18
N ASP A 17 10.22 -14.53 -6.37
CA ASP A 17 11.36 -13.72 -6.79
C ASP A 17 10.95 -12.31 -7.17
N ARG A 18 9.76 -12.13 -7.75
CA ARG A 18 9.19 -10.78 -7.95
C ARG A 18 9.04 -10.03 -6.64
N LEU A 19 8.52 -10.70 -5.60
CA LEU A 19 8.37 -10.10 -4.27
C LEU A 19 9.72 -9.73 -3.66
N ARG A 20 10.75 -10.57 -3.83
CA ARG A 20 12.13 -10.26 -3.40
C ARG A 20 12.65 -8.99 -4.07
N VAL A 21 12.43 -8.84 -5.38
CA VAL A 21 12.85 -7.64 -6.12
C VAL A 21 12.09 -6.40 -5.62
N VAL A 22 10.77 -6.50 -5.43
CA VAL A 22 9.97 -5.39 -4.88
C VAL A 22 10.51 -4.95 -3.51
N HIS A 23 10.79 -5.89 -2.60
CA HIS A 23 11.35 -5.56 -1.29
C HIS A 23 12.74 -4.92 -1.40
N ALA A 24 13.62 -5.49 -2.23
CA ALA A 24 14.97 -4.96 -2.40
C ALA A 24 14.96 -3.52 -2.94
N ILE A 25 14.08 -3.19 -3.89
CA ILE A 25 13.91 -1.83 -4.40
C ILE A 25 13.34 -0.92 -3.31
N TRP A 26 12.35 -1.40 -2.56
CA TRP A 26 11.74 -0.63 -1.46
C TRP A 26 12.79 -0.21 -0.42
N ASP A 27 13.70 -1.13 -0.05
CA ASP A 27 14.79 -0.86 0.90
C ASP A 27 15.84 0.14 0.38
N THR A 28 15.82 0.50 -0.92
CA THR A 28 16.70 1.53 -1.48
C THR A 28 16.10 2.93 -1.50
N LEU A 29 14.79 3.06 -1.21
CA LEU A 29 14.13 4.36 -1.20
C LEU A 29 14.59 5.17 0.01
N PRO A 30 14.83 6.48 -0.15
CA PRO A 30 15.25 7.31 0.96
C PRO A 30 14.05 7.67 1.87
N ASP A 31 14.33 7.83 3.16
CA ASP A 31 13.30 8.15 4.17
C ASP A 31 12.88 9.63 4.18
N ASP A 32 13.60 10.50 3.45
CA ASP A 32 13.42 11.95 3.46
C ASP A 32 12.60 12.48 2.27
N VAL A 33 11.91 11.60 1.54
CA VAL A 33 10.99 11.99 0.48
C VAL A 33 9.78 12.70 1.08
N ASP A 34 9.43 13.88 0.54
CA ASP A 34 8.18 14.53 0.88
C ASP A 34 7.01 13.73 0.32
N LEU A 35 6.34 13.00 1.22
CA LEU A 35 5.13 12.21 0.94
C LEU A 35 3.86 12.96 1.37
N SER A 36 3.93 14.29 1.49
CA SER A 36 2.76 15.10 1.82
C SER A 36 1.65 14.86 0.79
N PRO A 37 0.41 14.59 1.23
CA PRO A 37 -0.71 14.42 0.32
C PRO A 37 -0.97 15.72 -0.45
N SER A 38 -1.47 15.60 -1.67
CA SER A 38 -2.03 16.74 -2.39
C SER A 38 -3.21 17.32 -1.60
N ALA A 39 -3.59 18.58 -1.89
CA ALA A 39 -4.74 19.19 -1.25
C ALA A 39 -6.03 18.37 -1.42
N GLU A 40 -6.21 17.73 -2.58
CA GLU A 40 -7.34 16.85 -2.87
C GLU A 40 -7.31 15.56 -2.04
N GLN A 41 -6.12 14.96 -1.90
CA GLN A 41 -5.93 13.77 -1.08
C GLN A 41 -6.17 14.09 0.40
N GLN A 42 -5.64 15.20 0.90
CA GLN A 42 -5.86 15.64 2.28
C GLN A 42 -7.35 15.89 2.54
N ALA A 43 -8.04 16.58 1.64
CA ALA A 43 -9.48 16.83 1.78
C ALA A 43 -10.31 15.53 1.83
N GLU A 44 -9.95 14.53 1.03
CA GLU A 44 -10.61 13.22 1.07
C GLU A 44 -10.31 12.46 2.38
N MET A 45 -9.08 12.54 2.88
CA MET A 45 -8.71 11.95 4.17
C MET A 45 -9.51 12.58 5.31
N ASP A 46 -9.60 13.91 5.34
CA ASP A 46 -10.37 14.66 6.34
C ASP A 46 -11.85 14.30 6.28
N ARG A 47 -12.43 14.21 5.07
CA ARG A 47 -13.82 13.79 4.87
C ARG A 47 -14.08 12.38 5.42
N ARG A 48 -13.19 11.41 5.12
CA ARG A 48 -13.33 10.03 5.61
C ARG A 48 -13.19 9.94 7.12
N LEU A 49 -12.25 10.69 7.69
CA LEU A 49 -12.05 10.70 9.14
C LEU A 49 -13.24 11.32 9.87
N ALA A 50 -13.79 12.42 9.36
CA ALA A 50 -15.00 13.04 9.91
C ALA A 50 -16.22 12.09 9.83
N ALA A 51 -16.39 11.39 8.71
CA ALA A 51 -17.45 10.38 8.57
C ALA A 51 -17.28 9.23 9.57
N HIS A 52 -16.06 8.74 9.76
CA HIS A 52 -15.76 7.69 10.74
C HIS A 52 -15.98 8.16 12.18
N HIS A 53 -15.63 9.41 12.52
CA HIS A 53 -15.91 9.97 13.84
C HIS A 53 -17.41 10.12 14.11
N ALA A 54 -18.20 10.44 13.08
CA ALA A 54 -19.65 10.51 13.19
C ALA A 54 -20.29 9.10 13.31
N ASP A 55 -19.71 8.09 12.66
CA ASP A 55 -20.13 6.69 12.75
C ASP A 55 -18.93 5.73 12.86
N PRO A 56 -18.49 5.41 14.09
CA PRO A 56 -17.35 4.52 14.32
C PRO A 56 -17.60 3.07 13.90
N SER A 57 -18.86 2.66 13.67
CA SER A 57 -19.20 1.29 13.28
C SER A 57 -18.70 0.91 11.88
N THR A 58 -18.26 1.91 11.12
CA THR A 58 -17.68 1.78 9.77
C THR A 58 -16.29 1.12 9.76
N ALA A 59 -15.60 1.04 10.91
CA ALA A 59 -14.30 0.38 11.03
C ALA A 59 -14.40 -1.00 11.70
N ILE A 60 -13.38 -1.82 11.47
CA ILE A 60 -13.19 -3.10 12.15
C ILE A 60 -11.97 -3.03 13.06
N SER A 61 -11.95 -3.82 14.14
CA SER A 61 -10.75 -3.94 14.96
C SER A 61 -9.60 -4.55 14.18
N HIS A 62 -8.37 -4.27 14.60
CA HIS A 62 -7.17 -4.89 14.05
C HIS A 62 -7.27 -6.43 14.06
N ASP A 63 -7.75 -7.01 15.16
CA ASP A 63 -7.91 -8.46 15.28
C ASP A 63 -8.93 -9.04 14.29
N GLU A 64 -10.04 -8.33 14.03
CA GLU A 64 -11.00 -8.72 12.99
C GLU A 64 -10.38 -8.60 11.59
N MET A 65 -9.59 -7.55 11.33
CA MET A 65 -8.88 -7.38 10.07
C MET A 65 -7.90 -8.55 9.83
N MET A 66 -7.06 -8.88 10.82
CA MET A 66 -6.11 -10.00 10.72
C MET A 66 -6.82 -11.34 10.51
N ARG A 67 -7.89 -11.61 11.28
CA ARG A 67 -8.71 -12.82 11.08
C ARG A 67 -9.27 -12.94 9.66
N ARG A 68 -9.64 -11.82 9.01
CA ARG A 68 -10.12 -11.84 7.61
C ARG A 68 -9.00 -12.13 6.62
N ILE A 69 -7.79 -11.62 6.85
CA ILE A 69 -6.63 -11.86 6.00
C ILE A 69 -6.24 -13.34 6.06
N GLU A 70 -6.16 -13.91 7.26
CA GLU A 70 -5.81 -15.32 7.47
C GLU A 70 -6.80 -16.27 6.79
N LYS A 71 -8.11 -15.99 6.85
CA LYS A 71 -9.14 -16.80 6.19
C LYS A 71 -9.07 -16.79 4.65
N ARG A 72 -8.35 -15.83 4.05
CA ARG A 72 -8.19 -15.70 2.59
C ARG A 72 -6.94 -16.41 2.06
N ARG A 73 -6.09 -16.91 2.95
CA ARG A 73 -4.84 -17.62 2.62
C ARG A 73 -5.08 -19.13 2.61
#